data_AF-A0A2M6K8X1-F1
#
_entry.id   AF-A0A2M6K8X1-F1
#
_cell.length_a   1.000
_cell.length_b   1.000
_cell.length_c   1.000
_cell.angle_alpha   90.00
_cell.angle_beta   90.00
_cell.angle_gamma   90.00
#
_symmetry.space_group_name_H-M   'P 1'
#
loop_
_entity.id
_entity.type
_entity.pdbx_description
1 polymer ?
#
loop_
_entity_poly.entity_id
_entity_poly.type
_entity_poly.pdbx_seq_one_letter_code
_entity_poly.pdbx_strand_id
1 'polypeptide(L)' 'YTGGFWVWWLSAYDKKIATDQLSKLADANEINDWEFNEYLHGQHGTPMGVPYQSWNMAMYIKAHVESQ' A
#
# COMPACT_ATOMS: atom_id res chain seq x y z
N TYR A 1 6.49 2.98 6.90
CA TYR A 1 5.73 3.00 5.64
C TYR A 1 5.95 1.68 4.92
N THR A 2 4.97 1.25 4.12
CA THR A 2 4.95 -0.03 3.42
C THR A 2 4.56 0.20 1.96
N GLY A 3 4.63 -0.82 1.11
CA GLY A 3 4.31 -0.71 -0.30
C GLY A 3 3.57 -1.94 -0.83
N GLY A 4 2.79 -1.75 -1.90
CA GLY A 4 1.95 -2.82 -2.48
C GLY A 4 2.74 -4.07 -2.89
N PHE A 5 3.92 -3.90 -3.49
CA PHE A 5 4.79 -5.04 -3.84
C PHE A 5 5.24 -5.85 -2.62
N TRP A 6 5.53 -5.18 -1.50
CA TRP A 6 5.95 -5.86 -0.27
C TRP A 6 4.81 -6.67 0.34
N VAL A 7 3.62 -6.07 0.41
CA VAL A 7 2.41 -6.75 0.90
C VAL A 7 2.06 -7.94 0.00
N TRP A 8 2.11 -7.77 -1.32
CA TRP A 8 1.86 -8.87 -2.26
C TRP A 8 2.89 -10.00 -2.12
N TRP A 9 4.18 -9.69 -1.97
CA TRP A 9 5.18 -10.73 -1.74
C TRP A 9 4.90 -11.50 -0.44
N LEU A 10 4.52 -10.78 0.63
CA LEU A 10 4.16 -11.38 1.90
C LEU A 10 2.95 -12.31 1.80
N SER A 11 2.00 -12.05 0.89
CA SER A 11 0.81 -12.89 0.76
C SER A 11 1.13 -14.32 0.31
N ALA A 12 2.22 -14.51 -0.42
CA ALA A 12 2.75 -15.83 -0.79
C ALA A 12 3.58 -16.49 0.32
N TYR A 13 4.12 -15.69 1.25
CA TYR A 13 4.97 -16.18 2.34
C TYR A 13 4.15 -16.50 3.61
N ASP A 14 3.37 -15.53 4.10
CA ASP A 14 2.53 -15.61 5.28
C ASP A 14 1.36 -14.62 5.17
N LYS A 15 0.14 -15.15 4.97
CA LYS A 15 -1.09 -14.35 4.83
C LYS A 15 -1.42 -13.50 6.05
N LYS A 16 -1.03 -13.92 7.27
CA LYS A 16 -1.29 -13.15 8.48
C LYS A 16 -0.44 -11.89 8.50
N ILE A 17 0.87 -12.05 8.21
CA ILE A 17 1.78 -10.90 8.11
C ILE A 17 1.36 -9.99 6.94
N ALA A 18 0.94 -10.56 5.82
CA ALA A 18 0.43 -9.81 4.68
C ALA A 18 -0.79 -8.96 5.06
N THR A 19 -1.75 -9.54 5.79
CA THR A 19 -2.94 -8.82 6.27
C THR A 19 -2.56 -7.64 7.18
N ASP A 20 -1.66 -7.85 8.14
CA ASP A 20 -1.19 -6.79 9.04
C ASP A 20 -0.49 -5.65 8.27
N GLN A 21 0.25 -5.97 7.20
CA GLN A 21 0.92 -4.97 6.37
C GLN A 21 -0.04 -4.31 5.37
N LEU A 22 -1.08 -5.01 4.93
CA LEU A 22 -2.13 -4.48 4.09
C LEU A 22 -2.92 -3.39 4.82
N SER A 23 -3.23 -3.57 6.11
CA SER A 23 -3.86 -2.52 6.92
C SER A 23 -3.00 -1.24 6.96
N LYS A 24 -1.68 -1.38 7.19
CA LYS A 24 -0.76 -0.22 7.16
C LYS A 24 -0.68 0.44 5.78
N LEU A 25 -0.84 -0.34 4.71
CA LEU A 25 -0.87 0.18 3.35
C LEU A 25 -2.18 0.93 3.07
N ALA A 26 -3.31 0.44 3.60
CA ALA A 26 -4.61 1.08 3.50
C ALA A 26 -4.58 2.44 4.22
N ASP A 27 -4.14 2.47 5.50
CA ASP A 27 -4.02 3.69 6.29
C ASP A 27 -3.17 4.76 5.58
N ALA A 28 -2.11 4.33 4.89
CA ALA A 28 -1.21 5.24 4.18
C ALA A 28 -1.80 5.77 2.86
N ASN A 29 -2.62 4.98 2.17
CA ASN A 29 -3.30 5.40 0.95
C ASN A 29 -4.54 6.24 1.22
N GLU A 30 -5.20 6.06 2.38
CA GLU A 30 -6.36 6.83 2.81
C GLU A 30 -6.04 8.32 3.09
N ILE A 31 -4.76 8.65 3.34
CA ILE A 31 -4.31 10.03 3.53
C ILE A 31 -4.76 10.88 2.33
N ASN A 32 -5.36 12.04 2.63
CA ASN A 32 -5.97 12.95 1.67
C ASN A 32 -7.12 12.35 0.85
N ASP A 33 -7.98 11.53 1.46
CA ASP A 33 -9.17 10.97 0.80
C ASP A 33 -8.82 10.03 -0.36
N TRP A 34 -7.98 9.02 -0.08
CA TRP A 34 -7.64 7.97 -1.04
C TRP A 34 -6.97 8.50 -2.32
N GLU A 35 -6.02 9.43 -2.17
CA GLU A 35 -5.29 9.98 -3.32
C GLU A 35 -4.35 8.97 -3.99
N PHE A 36 -3.88 7.92 -3.30
CA PHE A 36 -2.87 6.99 -3.86
C PHE A 36 -1.67 7.73 -4.47
N ASN A 37 -1.03 8.58 -3.67
CA ASN A 37 0.15 9.34 -4.05
C ASN A 37 1.29 8.43 -4.54
N GLU A 38 2.14 8.94 -5.43
CA GLU A 38 3.20 8.17 -6.10
C GLU A 38 4.14 7.45 -5.12
N TYR A 39 4.52 8.10 -4.03
CA TYR A 39 5.32 7.49 -2.96
C TYR A 39 5.10 8.18 -1.61
N LEU A 40 5.61 7.55 -0.55
CA LEU A 40 5.59 8.09 0.81
C LEU A 40 7.01 8.38 1.27
N HIS A 41 7.20 9.48 2.01
CA HIS A 41 8.49 9.81 2.60
C HIS A 41 8.92 8.74 3.61
N GLY A 42 10.17 8.28 3.54
CA GLY A 42 10.55 7.07 4.26
C GLY A 42 10.61 7.18 5.79
N GLN A 43 10.83 8.36 6.32
CA GLN A 43 10.84 8.55 7.78
C GLN A 43 9.52 9.07 8.31
N HIS A 44 8.77 9.81 7.48
CA HIS A 44 7.64 10.63 7.92
C HIS A 44 6.30 10.05 7.46
N GLY A 45 6.28 9.18 6.45
CA GLY A 45 5.06 8.67 5.84
C GLY A 45 4.25 9.71 5.08
N THR A 46 4.77 10.94 4.91
CA THR A 46 4.08 12.01 4.18
C THR A 46 3.89 11.61 2.72
N PRO A 47 2.69 11.75 2.14
CA PRO A 47 2.47 11.55 0.71
C PRO A 47 3.28 12.54 -0.12
N MET A 48 3.90 12.05 -1.19
CA MET A 48 4.76 12.81 -2.08
C MET A 48 4.52 12.41 -3.54
N GLY A 49 4.91 13.28 -4.46
CA GLY A 49 4.78 13.05 -5.90
C GLY A 49 3.40 13.39 -6.43
N VAL A 50 2.98 12.68 -7.49
CA VAL A 50 1.70 12.93 -8.17
C VAL A 50 0.55 12.19 -7.49
N PRO A 51 -0.59 12.84 -7.18
CA PRO A 51 -1.78 12.17 -6.68
C PRO A 51 -2.50 11.39 -7.80
N TYR A 52 -3.41 10.50 -7.40
CA TYR A 52 -4.22 9.64 -8.27
C TYR A 52 -3.40 8.73 -9.18
N GLN A 53 -2.31 8.19 -8.64
CA GLN A 53 -1.42 7.37 -9.41
C GLN A 53 -2.04 5.98 -9.61
N SER A 54 -2.27 5.61 -10.89
CA SER A 54 -2.99 4.39 -11.27
C SER A 54 -2.24 3.08 -11.00
N TRP A 55 -0.90 3.03 -11.13
CA TRP A 55 -0.13 1.83 -10.73
C TRP A 55 -0.27 1.56 -9.24
N ASN A 56 -0.47 2.59 -8.41
CA ASN A 56 -0.39 2.46 -6.96
C ASN A 56 -1.73 1.94 -6.44
N MET A 57 -2.81 2.45 -7.02
CA MET A 57 -4.15 1.87 -6.91
C MET A 57 -4.16 0.40 -7.35
N ALA A 58 -3.62 0.09 -8.54
CA ALA A 58 -3.60 -1.27 -9.07
C ALA A 58 -2.80 -2.21 -8.16
N MET A 59 -1.66 -1.75 -7.64
CA MET A 59 -0.85 -2.53 -6.71
C MET A 59 -1.52 -2.72 -5.35
N TYR A 60 -2.25 -1.73 -4.84
CA TYR A 60 -3.06 -1.89 -3.64
C TYR A 60 -4.16 -2.95 -3.83
N ILE A 61 -4.88 -2.91 -4.95
CA ILE A 61 -5.91 -3.92 -5.28
C ILE A 61 -5.27 -5.31 -5.37
N LYS A 62 -4.13 -5.44 -6.07
CA LYS A 62 -3.43 -6.72 -6.19
C LYS A 62 -3.00 -7.25 -4.82
N ALA A 63 -2.41 -6.41 -3.98
CA ALA A 63 -2.02 -6.78 -2.63
C ALA A 63 -3.23 -7.20 -1.77
N HIS A 64 -4.35 -6.49 -1.91
CA HIS A 64 -5.59 -6.81 -1.19
C HIS A 64 -6.14 -8.19 -1.59
N VAL A 65 -6.33 -8.44 -2.88
CA VAL A 65 -6.89 -9.70 -3.39
C VAL A 65 -6.07 -10.92 -2.97
N GLU A 66 -4.73 -10.80 -2.99
CA GLU A 66 -3.85 -11.93 -2.71
C GLU A 66 -3.64 -12.19 -1.21
N SER A 67 -3.89 -11.19 -0.35
CA SER A 67 -3.70 -11.30 1.11
C SER A 67 -4.91 -11.90 1.83
N GLN A 68 -6.09 -11.92 1.20
CA GLN A 68 -7.27 -12.66 1.66
C GLN A 68 -7.11 -14.15 1.33
#